data_AF-A0AAJ2EX86-F1
#
_entry.id   AF-A0AAJ2EX86-F1
#
_cell.length_a   1.000
_cell.length_b   1.000
_cell.length_c   1.000
_cell.angle_alpha   90.00
_cell.angle_beta   90.00
_cell.angle_gamma   90.00
#
_symmetry.space_group_name_H-M   'P 1'
#
loop_
_entity.id
_entity.type
_entity.pdbx_description
1 polymer ?
#
loop_
_entity_poly.entity_id
_entity_poly.type
_entity_poly.pdbx_seq_one_letter_code
_entity_poly.pdbx_strand_id
1 'polypeptide(L)'
;MQALRSQLAALDPPIKHELESQGDNLVITLIDPARPARVSRTLSQALVRNTSLLYEVIRDAVNQLRALGSHAAITDQDIYPDDRPRPGSGADPGET
;
A
#
# COMPACT_ATOMS: atom_id res chain seq x y z
N MET A 1 8.98 -5.04 3.16
CA MET A 1 9.22 -4.46 1.82
C MET A 1 8.73 -5.34 0.67
N GLN A 2 9.05 -6.64 0.61
CA GLN A 2 8.61 -7.50 -0.51
C GLN A 2 7.07 -7.59 -0.64
N ALA A 3 6.36 -7.76 0.48
CA ALA A 3 4.89 -7.82 0.48
C ALA A 3 4.24 -6.56 -0.12
N LEU A 4 4.73 -5.37 0.27
CA LEU A 4 4.28 -4.10 -0.29
C LEU A 4 4.48 -4.01 -1.81
N ARG A 5 5.65 -4.44 -2.31
CA ARG A 5 5.93 -4.46 -3.75
C ARG A 5 4.92 -5.33 -4.51
N SER A 6 4.64 -6.52 -3.99
CA SER A 6 3.66 -7.44 -4.58
C SER A 6 2.25 -6.86 -4.58
N GLN A 7 1.85 -6.19 -3.50
CA GLN A 7 0.53 -5.56 -3.40
C GLN A 7 0.34 -4.43 -4.43
N LEU A 8 1.33 -3.53 -4.55
CA LEU A 8 1.26 -2.44 -5.53
C LEU A 8 1.18 -2.96 -6.98
N ALA A 9 1.87 -4.06 -7.27
CA ALA A 9 1.84 -4.70 -8.58
C ALA A 9 0.51 -5.45 -8.87
N ALA A 10 -0.24 -5.83 -7.84
CA ALA A 10 -1.51 -6.55 -7.97
C ALA A 10 -2.73 -5.62 -8.11
N LEU A 11 -2.55 -4.30 -8.00
CA LEU A 11 -3.61 -3.33 -8.20
C LEU A 11 -4.10 -3.33 -9.67
N ASP A 12 -5.36 -2.94 -9.86
CA ASP A 12 -5.93 -2.71 -11.20
C ASP A 12 -6.27 -1.21 -11.38
N PRO A 13 -5.58 -0.46 -12.27
CA PRO A 13 -4.43 -0.88 -13.07
C PRO A 13 -3.15 -1.06 -12.22
N PRO A 14 -2.18 -1.87 -12.70
CA PRO A 14 -0.95 -2.12 -11.96
C PRO A 14 -0.10 -0.84 -11.88
N ILE A 15 0.43 -0.56 -10.70
CA ILE A 15 1.22 0.65 -10.44
C ILE A 15 2.71 0.30 -10.46
N LYS A 16 3.48 1.04 -11.27
CA LYS A 16 4.94 0.97 -11.20
C LYS A 16 5.42 1.71 -9.95
N HIS A 17 6.44 1.18 -9.29
CA HIS A 17 6.94 1.77 -8.06
C HIS A 17 8.46 1.72 -7.97
N GLU A 18 9.02 2.75 -7.38
CA GLU A 18 10.44 2.87 -7.04
C GLU A 18 10.56 3.10 -5.54
N LEU A 19 11.56 2.46 -4.94
CA LEU A 19 11.82 2.49 -3.50
C LEU A 19 13.30 2.78 -3.32
N GLU A 20 13.62 3.92 -2.72
CA GLU A 20 14.99 4.38 -2.51
C GLU A 20 15.21 4.67 -1.02
N SER A 21 16.30 4.16 -0.47
CA SER A 21 16.73 4.52 0.89
C SER A 21 17.61 5.76 0.83
N GLN A 22 17.19 6.84 1.47
CA GLN A 22 17.95 8.09 1.61
C GLN A 22 18.25 8.35 3.08
N GLY A 23 19.38 7.83 3.56
CA GLY A 23 19.76 7.89 4.98
C GLY A 23 18.72 7.19 5.87
N ASP A 24 18.14 7.93 6.80
CA ASP A 24 17.08 7.44 7.71
C ASP A 24 15.68 7.50 7.10
N ASN A 25 15.56 7.86 5.82
CA ASN A 25 14.29 7.95 5.13
C ASN A 25 14.17 6.90 4.03
N LEU A 26 12.95 6.48 3.78
CA LEU A 26 12.53 5.71 2.62
C LEU A 26 11.74 6.64 1.70
N VAL A 27 12.19 6.81 0.47
CA VAL A 27 11.47 7.50 -0.59
C VAL A 27 10.73 6.46 -1.41
N ILE A 28 9.40 6.63 -1.49
CA ILE A 28 8.52 5.82 -2.32
C ILE A 28 8.02 6.70 -3.46
N THR A 29 8.24 6.28 -4.69
CA THR A 29 7.70 6.92 -5.88
C THR A 29 6.76 5.95 -6.58
N LEU A 30 5.51 6.38 -6.79
CA LEU A 30 4.45 5.66 -7.49
C LEU A 30 4.26 6.28 -8.86
N ILE A 31 4.18 5.46 -9.89
CA ILE A 31 4.13 5.86 -11.29
C ILE A 31 2.96 5.14 -11.97
N ASP A 32 2.09 5.91 -12.61
CA ASP A 32 1.09 5.35 -13.51
C ASP A 32 1.81 4.94 -14.81
N PRO A 33 1.79 3.66 -15.22
CA PRO A 33 2.45 3.25 -16.46
C PRO A 33 1.70 3.70 -17.72
N ALA A 34 0.40 4.01 -17.62
CA ALA A 34 -0.44 4.40 -18.75
C ALA A 34 -0.42 5.91 -19.00
N ARG A 35 0.04 6.71 -18.03
CA ARG A 35 0.01 8.17 -18.07
C ARG A 35 1.28 8.78 -17.47
N PRO A 36 1.68 10.01 -17.83
CA PRO A 36 2.85 10.66 -17.22
C PRO A 36 2.56 11.19 -15.79
N ALA A 37 1.86 10.42 -14.96
CA ALA A 37 1.54 10.79 -13.59
C ALA A 37 2.49 10.08 -12.61
N ARG A 38 2.98 10.83 -11.63
CA ARG A 38 3.84 10.31 -10.56
C ARG A 38 3.52 10.97 -9.23
N VAL A 39 3.64 10.22 -8.14
CA VAL A 39 3.50 10.71 -6.77
C VAL A 39 4.65 10.18 -5.94
N SER A 40 5.33 11.04 -5.19
CA SER A 40 6.41 10.64 -4.27
C SER A 40 6.04 10.95 -2.82
N ARG A 41 6.52 10.11 -1.90
CA ARG A 41 6.44 10.29 -0.44
C ARG A 41 7.77 9.93 0.19
N THR A 42 8.21 10.77 1.13
CA THR A 42 9.37 10.50 1.96
C THR A 42 8.90 10.11 3.35
N LEU A 43 9.31 8.94 3.81
CA LEU A 43 8.90 8.34 5.07
C LEU A 43 10.13 8.18 5.96
N SER A 44 10.05 8.59 7.21
CA SER A 44 11.10 8.30 8.17
C SER A 44 11.12 6.81 8.54
N GLN A 45 12.27 6.29 8.98
CA GLN A 45 12.37 4.91 9.50
C GLN A 45 11.35 4.62 10.61
N ALA A 46 11.06 5.60 11.47
CA ALA A 46 10.07 5.44 12.53
C ALA A 46 8.66 5.18 11.96
N LEU A 47 8.30 5.89 10.88
CA LEU A 47 7.03 5.69 10.18
C LEU A 47 7.02 4.34 9.45
N VAL A 48 8.11 3.97 8.77
CA VAL A 48 8.22 2.67 8.07
C VAL A 48 8.06 1.49 9.03
N ARG A 49 8.48 1.64 10.30
CA ARG A 49 8.29 0.62 11.35
C ARG A 49 6.85 0.55 11.87
N ASN A 50 6.04 1.60 11.67
CA ASN A 50 4.62 1.59 11.97
C ASN A 50 3.84 1.15 10.72
N THR A 51 3.60 -0.15 10.62
CA THR A 51 2.97 -0.77 9.45
C THR A 51 1.59 -0.19 9.11
N SER A 52 0.76 0.11 10.12
CA SER A 52 -0.56 0.72 9.89
C SER A 52 -0.44 2.11 9.25
N LEU A 53 0.41 2.97 9.83
CA LEU A 53 0.61 4.32 9.32
C LEU A 53 1.30 4.33 7.95
N LEU A 54 2.25 3.41 7.72
CA LEU A 54 2.89 3.20 6.43
C LEU A 54 1.85 2.94 5.34
N TYR A 55 0.92 2.01 5.59
CA TYR A 55 -0.10 1.66 4.61
C TYR A 55 -1.14 2.75 4.39
N GLU A 56 -1.50 3.53 5.42
CA GLU A 56 -2.36 4.71 5.25
C GLU A 56 -1.71 5.73 4.31
N VAL A 57 -0.42 6.05 4.52
CA VAL A 57 0.31 6.99 3.67
C VAL A 57 0.43 6.47 2.23
N ILE A 58 0.65 5.16 2.06
CA ILE A 58 0.71 4.54 0.74
C ILE A 58 -0.65 4.59 0.04
N ARG A 59 -1.76 4.30 0.75
CA ARG A 59 -3.11 4.39 0.17
C ARG A 59 -3.44 5.81 -0.25
N ASP A 60 -3.12 6.80 0.58
CA ASP A 60 -3.27 8.22 0.22
C ASP A 60 -2.51 8.56 -1.07
N ALA A 61 -1.24 8.15 -1.15
CA ALA A 61 -0.41 8.39 -2.33
C ALA A 61 -0.95 7.68 -3.59
N VAL A 62 -1.44 6.45 -3.46
CA VAL A 62 -2.09 5.71 -4.56
C VAL A 62 -3.38 6.40 -4.99
N ASN A 63 -4.20 6.87 -4.05
CA ASN A 63 -5.44 7.58 -4.37
C ASN A 63 -5.18 8.93 -5.03
N GLN A 64 -4.14 9.64 -4.61
CA GLN A 64 -3.68 10.84 -5.30
C GLN A 64 -3.27 10.52 -6.75
N LEU A 65 -2.49 9.46 -6.95
CA LEU A 65 -2.08 9.04 -8.30
C LEU A 65 -3.28 8.64 -9.16
N ARG A 66 -4.21 7.86 -8.60
CA ARG A 66 -5.43 7.42 -9.29
C ARG A 66 -6.34 8.60 -9.64
N ALA A 67 -6.47 9.60 -8.77
CA ALA A 67 -7.22 10.82 -9.08
C ALA A 67 -6.64 11.54 -10.30
N LEU A 68 -5.30 11.63 -10.41
CA LEU A 68 -4.63 12.20 -11.60
C LEU A 68 -4.93 11.39 -12.87
N GLY A 69 -5.06 10.07 -12.75
CA GLY A 69 -5.40 9.17 -13.84
C GLY A 69 -6.90 8.98 -14.09
N SER A 70 -7.77 9.68 -13.35
CA SER A 70 -9.24 9.46 -13.36
C SER A 70 -9.66 8.01 -13.07
N HIS A 71 -8.92 7.32 -12.20
CA HIS A 71 -9.26 5.99 -11.70
C HIS A 71 -10.00 6.09 -10.36
N ALA A 72 -10.83 5.09 -10.05
CA ALA A 72 -11.54 5.01 -8.78
C ALA A 72 -10.56 4.94 -7.59
N ALA A 73 -10.89 5.62 -6.50
CA ALA A 73 -10.13 5.51 -5.27
C ALA A 73 -10.20 4.08 -4.73
N ILE A 74 -9.09 3.64 -4.14
CA ILE A 74 -9.02 2.40 -3.40
C ILE A 74 -9.23 2.60 -1.91
N THR A 75 -9.70 1.53 -1.31
CA THR A 75 -10.01 1.38 0.09
C THR A 75 -8.93 0.57 0.80
N ASP A 76 -9.10 0.38 2.10
CA ASP A 76 -8.35 -0.57 2.89
C ASP A 76 -8.51 -2.02 2.41
N GLN A 77 -9.57 -2.35 1.68
CA GLN A 77 -9.76 -3.70 1.16
C GLN A 77 -8.83 -4.02 -0.02
N ASP A 78 -8.31 -3.01 -0.70
CA ASP A 78 -7.47 -3.16 -1.90
C ASP A 78 -5.97 -3.23 -1.57
N ILE A 79 -5.58 -2.74 -0.39
CA ILE A 79 -4.20 -2.79 0.13
C ILE A 79 -4.25 -3.39 1.54
N TYR A 80 -4.67 -4.64 1.71
CA TYR A 80 -4.49 -5.46 2.94
C TYR A 80 -5.00 -6.91 2.77
N PRO A 81 -4.22 -7.84 2.18
CA PRO A 81 -4.58 -9.25 2.18
C PRO A 81 -4.03 -10.04 3.39
N ASP A 82 -2.84 -9.72 3.89
CA ASP A 82 -2.15 -10.56 4.90
C ASP A 82 -2.40 -10.18 6.37
N ASP A 83 -2.86 -8.97 6.67
CA ASP A 83 -3.14 -8.51 8.05
C ASP A 83 -4.61 -8.68 8.46
N ARG A 84 -5.47 -9.22 7.59
CA ARG A 84 -6.83 -9.57 8.00
C ARG A 84 -6.78 -10.83 8.87
N PRO A 85 -7.47 -10.85 10.03
CA PRO A 85 -7.82 -12.12 10.62
C PRO A 85 -8.55 -12.93 9.54
N ARG A 86 -8.08 -14.14 9.25
CA ARG A 86 -8.80 -15.03 8.34
C ARG A 86 -10.24 -15.13 8.86
N PRO A 87 -11.27 -14.83 8.05
CA PRO A 87 -12.63 -15.12 8.45
C PRO A 87 -12.76 -16.65 8.49
N GLY A 88 -12.61 -17.24 9.69
CA GLY A 88 -12.61 -18.69 9.86
C GLY A 88 -11.73 -19.27 10.97
N SER A 89 -10.94 -18.47 11.69
CA SER A 89 -10.30 -18.94 12.95
C SER A 89 -11.02 -18.39 14.18
N GLY A 90 -12.36 -18.44 14.14
CA GLY A 90 -13.15 -18.44 15.37
C GLY A 90 -13.00 -19.80 16.00
N ALA A 91 -12.43 -19.83 17.21
CA ALA A 91 -12.53 -20.96 18.11
C ALA A 91 -13.99 -21.45 18.15
N ASP A 92 -14.19 -22.75 18.00
CA ASP A 92 -15.39 -23.41 18.53
C ASP A 92 -15.16 -23.51 20.05
N PRO A 93 -15.85 -22.72 20.89
CA PRO A 93 -15.77 -22.83 22.32
C PRO A 93 -16.94 -23.69 22.79
N GLY A 94 -16.83 -25.00 22.59
CA GLY A 94 -17.45 -26.06 23.40
C GLY A 94 -18.98 -26.18 23.40
N GLU A 95 -19.48 -27.38 23.16
CA GLU A 95 -20.69 -27.85 23.82
C GLU A 95 -20.62 -29.38 24.08
N THR A 96 -20.52 -29.70 25.38
CA THR A 96 -20.82 -30.96 26.11
C THR A 96 -20.17 -32.28 25.74
#